data_AF-A0A432T8L7-F1
#
_entry.id   AF-A0A432T8L7-F1
#
_cell.length_a   1.000
_cell.length_b   1.000
_cell.length_c   1.000
_cell.angle_alpha   90.00
_cell.angle_beta   90.00
_cell.angle_gamma   90.00
#
_symmetry.space_group_name_H-M   'P 1'
#
loop_
_entity.id
_entity.type
_entity.pdbx_description
1 polymer ?
#
loop_
_entity_poly.entity_id
_entity_poly.type
_entity_poly.pdbx_seq_one_letter_code
_entity_poly.pdbx_strand_id
1 'polypeptide(L)'
;MQKLNKIILLALFVWVALLVFMPKIELYYLLEKNLAPQGVKLNEKKIQEGPFSLHIDKMQVFVKGIDIATIDEADLMTLLIYSRATLKNVLVDPILKDNVPQKIDEVHLTHHLFAPTKIAIDMRGNWGKIEGQISLLDRKIHLDLLETNGTLPWQQQFKKGKKGMYYETSF
;
A
#
# COMPACT_ATOMS: atom_id res chain seq x y z
N MET A 1 -36.57 -6.51 22.76
CA MET A 1 -35.93 -6.52 21.41
C MET A 1 -35.92 -5.16 20.73
N GLN A 2 -37.02 -4.38 20.72
CA GLN A 2 -37.06 -3.07 20.03
C GLN A 2 -36.01 -2.04 20.48
N LYS A 3 -35.70 -1.95 21.79
CA LYS A 3 -34.68 -1.01 22.30
C LYS A 3 -33.24 -1.38 21.90
N LEU A 4 -32.92 -2.68 21.90
CA LEU A 4 -31.60 -3.18 21.46
C LEU A 4 -31.37 -2.91 19.97
N ASN A 5 -32.39 -3.14 19.14
CA ASN A 5 -32.32 -2.88 17.71
C ASN A 5 -32.09 -1.38 17.42
N LYS A 6 -32.70 -0.48 18.21
CA LYS A 6 -32.48 0.97 18.10
C LYS A 6 -31.04 1.37 18.48
N ILE A 7 -30.46 0.76 19.51
CA ILE A 7 -29.07 1.03 19.93
C ILE A 7 -28.09 0.54 18.87
N ILE A 8 -28.29 -0.65 18.31
CA ILE A 8 -27.44 -1.18 17.24
C ILE A 8 -27.51 -0.28 16.00
N LEU A 9 -28.71 0.17 15.63
CA LEU A 9 -28.90 1.05 14.48
C LEU A 9 -28.27 2.43 14.70
N LEU A 10 -28.38 2.98 15.92
CA LEU A 10 -27.70 4.23 16.29
C LEU A 10 -26.17 4.06 16.26
N ALA A 11 -25.65 2.96 16.81
CA ALA A 11 -24.22 2.67 16.78
C ALA A 11 -23.71 2.56 15.34
N LEU A 12 -24.43 1.83 14.46
CA LEU A 12 -24.11 1.73 13.04
C LEU A 12 -24.17 3.11 12.34
N PHE A 13 -25.15 3.94 12.67
CA PHE A 13 -25.27 5.28 12.11
C PHE A 13 -24.09 6.18 12.50
N VAL A 14 -23.76 6.24 13.79
CA VAL A 14 -22.60 6.99 14.29
C VAL A 14 -21.31 6.45 13.66
N TRP A 15 -21.20 5.14 13.50
CA TRP A 15 -20.06 4.46 12.90
C TRP A 15 -19.87 4.84 11.42
N VAL A 16 -20.94 4.84 10.62
CA VAL A 16 -20.89 5.31 9.22
C VAL A 16 -20.58 6.80 9.16
N ALA A 17 -21.18 7.60 10.05
CA ALA A 17 -20.92 9.03 10.11
C ALA A 17 -19.42 9.31 10.37
N LEU A 18 -18.80 8.60 11.31
CA LEU A 18 -17.37 8.74 11.58
C LEU A 18 -16.51 8.44 10.34
N LEU A 19 -16.85 7.42 9.55
CA LEU A 19 -16.11 7.12 8.31
C LEU A 19 -16.27 8.21 7.25
N VAL A 20 -17.50 8.66 7.03
CA VAL A 20 -17.82 9.63 5.98
C VAL A 20 -17.20 10.99 6.30
N PHE A 21 -17.29 11.42 7.56
CA PHE A 21 -16.77 12.70 8.03
C PHE A 21 -15.29 12.65 8.49
N MET A 22 -14.61 11.52 8.30
CA MET A 22 -13.19 11.42 8.62
C MET A 22 -12.37 12.31 7.66
N PRO A 23 -11.47 13.17 8.18
CA PRO A 23 -10.63 14.06 7.36
C PRO A 23 -9.50 13.27 6.68
N LYS A 24 -9.77 12.70 5.50
CA LYS A 24 -8.84 11.75 4.85
C LYS A 24 -7.63 12.46 4.25
N ILE A 25 -7.81 13.70 3.78
CA ILE A 25 -6.73 14.56 3.28
C ILE A 25 -5.71 14.85 4.39
N GLU A 26 -6.17 15.13 5.60
CA GLU A 26 -5.33 15.43 6.75
C GLU A 26 -4.52 14.21 7.19
N LEU A 27 -5.10 13.01 7.09
CA LEU A 27 -4.37 11.75 7.32
C LEU A 27 -3.25 11.57 6.30
N TYR A 28 -3.50 11.92 5.04
CA TYR A 28 -2.47 11.90 4.00
C TYR A 28 -1.34 12.88 4.31
N TYR A 29 -1.63 14.14 4.63
CA TYR A 29 -0.58 15.10 4.99
C TYR A 29 0.17 14.74 6.28
N LEU A 30 -0.50 14.05 7.21
CA LEU A 30 0.16 13.49 8.40
C LEU A 30 1.16 12.40 8.00
N LEU A 31 0.81 11.54 7.05
CA LEU A 31 1.72 10.53 6.49
C LEU A 31 2.93 11.21 5.85
N GLU A 32 2.74 12.21 5.00
CA GLU A 32 3.84 12.97 4.40
C GLU A 32 4.76 13.60 5.43
N LYS A 33 4.18 14.23 6.46
CA LYS A 33 4.94 14.83 7.55
C LYS A 33 5.79 13.82 8.31
N ASN A 34 5.31 12.58 8.47
CA ASN A 34 6.06 11.51 9.13
C ASN A 34 7.14 10.88 8.22
N LEU A 35 6.96 10.98 6.91
CA LEU A 35 7.90 10.52 5.88
C LEU A 35 9.03 11.53 5.62
N ALA A 36 8.75 12.83 5.75
CA ALA A 36 9.72 13.89 5.48
C ALA A 36 11.03 13.80 6.29
N PRO A 37 11.04 13.51 7.61
CA PRO A 37 12.28 13.31 8.37
C PRO A 37 13.15 12.15 7.88
N GLN A 38 12.55 11.18 7.18
CA GLN A 38 13.25 10.04 6.59
C GLN A 38 13.78 10.36 5.18
N GLY A 39 13.60 11.62 4.73
CA GLY A 39 13.97 12.10 3.40
C GLY A 39 12.99 11.66 2.32
N VAL A 40 11.82 11.12 2.67
CA VAL A 40 10.79 10.71 1.70
C VAL A 40 9.84 11.89 1.47
N LYS A 41 9.70 12.32 0.22
CA LYS A 41 8.78 13.38 -0.18
C LYS A 41 7.85 12.83 -1.26
N LEU A 42 6.55 13.04 -1.08
CA LEU A 42 5.55 12.78 -2.10
C LEU A 42 5.22 14.10 -2.80
N ASN A 43 4.96 14.04 -4.10
CA ASN A 43 4.56 15.20 -4.89
C ASN A 43 3.46 14.78 -5.85
N GLU A 44 2.26 15.24 -5.56
CA GLU A 44 1.03 14.85 -6.21
C GLU A 44 0.45 15.99 -7.03
N LYS A 45 -0.16 15.65 -8.17
CA LYS A 45 -0.75 16.67 -9.04
C LYS A 45 -2.13 17.08 -8.58
N LYS A 46 -2.94 16.12 -8.16
CA LYS A 46 -4.33 16.35 -7.76
C LYS A 46 -4.73 15.32 -6.71
N ILE A 47 -5.41 15.79 -5.68
CA ILE A 47 -6.05 14.95 -4.67
C ILE A 47 -7.55 15.19 -4.76
N GLN A 48 -8.32 14.11 -4.71
CA GLN A 48 -9.79 14.13 -4.70
C GLN A 48 -10.29 13.28 -3.54
N GLU A 49 -11.05 13.88 -2.64
CA GLU A 49 -11.64 13.16 -1.51
C GLU A 49 -13.01 12.60 -1.89
N GLY A 50 -13.19 11.29 -1.69
CA GLY A 50 -14.46 10.60 -1.75
C GLY A 50 -15.02 10.32 -0.34
N PRO A 51 -16.18 9.65 -0.21
CA PRO A 51 -16.76 9.36 1.11
C PRO A 51 -15.89 8.43 1.96
N PHE A 52 -15.25 7.43 1.35
CA PHE A 52 -14.44 6.41 2.03
C PHE A 52 -13.04 6.25 1.45
N SER A 53 -12.70 7.07 0.45
CA SER A 53 -11.46 6.97 -0.30
C SER A 53 -10.83 8.34 -0.53
N LEU A 54 -9.53 8.34 -0.73
CA LEU A 54 -8.76 9.47 -1.22
C LEU A 54 -8.09 9.04 -2.52
N HIS A 55 -8.45 9.70 -3.62
CA HIS A 55 -7.85 9.46 -4.93
C HIS A 55 -6.76 10.49 -5.19
N ILE A 56 -5.58 10.02 -5.59
CA ILE A 56 -4.40 10.83 -5.83
C ILE A 56 -3.95 10.57 -7.26
N ASP A 57 -4.01 11.61 -8.09
CA ASP A 57 -3.58 11.57 -9.48
C ASP A 57 -2.11 12.00 -9.58
N LYS A 58 -1.30 11.18 -10.26
CA LYS A 58 0.10 11.43 -10.61
C LYS A 58 0.95 11.83 -9.40
N MET A 59 1.35 10.83 -8.63
CA MET A 59 2.23 10.98 -7.48
C MET A 59 3.68 10.64 -7.86
N GLN A 60 4.60 11.55 -7.61
CA GLN A 60 6.04 11.33 -7.69
C GLN A 60 6.58 11.07 -6.29
N VAL A 61 7.46 10.09 -6.16
CA VAL A 61 8.07 9.68 -4.90
C VAL A 61 9.55 10.01 -4.95
N PHE A 62 9.97 10.89 -4.05
CA PHE A 62 11.35 11.29 -3.90
C PHE A 62 11.93 10.69 -2.62
N VAL A 63 13.14 10.15 -2.70
CA VAL A 63 13.92 9.71 -1.53
C VAL A 63 15.24 10.46 -1.53
N LYS A 64 15.49 11.23 -0.46
CA LYS A 64 16.66 12.11 -0.30
C LYS A 64 16.88 13.03 -1.51
N GLY A 65 15.80 13.49 -2.12
CA GLY A 65 15.80 14.39 -3.28
C GLY A 65 15.94 13.71 -4.65
N ILE A 66 16.04 12.37 -4.70
CA ILE A 66 16.10 11.59 -5.94
C ILE A 66 14.69 11.11 -6.27
N ASP A 67 14.21 11.35 -7.50
CA ASP A 67 12.96 10.75 -8.00
C ASP A 67 13.18 9.25 -8.17
N ILE A 68 12.47 8.43 -7.39
CA ILE A 68 12.63 6.97 -7.39
C ILE A 68 11.45 6.26 -8.03
N ALA A 69 10.28 6.89 -8.08
CA ALA A 69 9.08 6.30 -8.63
C ALA A 69 8.02 7.33 -8.99
N THR A 70 7.31 7.09 -10.09
CA THR A 70 6.09 7.78 -10.47
C THR A 70 4.92 6.80 -10.42
N ILE A 71 3.80 7.22 -9.85
CA ILE A 71 2.57 6.43 -9.70
C ILE A 71 1.46 7.22 -10.39
N ASP A 72 0.82 6.63 -11.39
CA ASP A 72 -0.22 7.33 -12.15
C ASP A 72 -1.48 7.56 -11.32
N GLU A 73 -1.91 6.55 -10.57
CA GLU A 73 -3.09 6.62 -9.70
C GLU A 73 -2.79 5.95 -8.36
N ALA A 74 -3.11 6.63 -7.26
CA ALA A 74 -3.10 6.04 -5.93
C ALA A 74 -4.45 6.26 -5.24
N ASP A 75 -5.04 5.16 -4.75
CA ASP A 75 -6.30 5.15 -4.02
C ASP A 75 -6.04 4.71 -2.58
N LEU A 76 -6.31 5.60 -1.62
CA LEU A 76 -6.30 5.26 -0.20
C LEU A 76 -7.74 5.07 0.26
N MET A 77 -8.16 3.83 0.41
CA MET A 77 -9.46 3.48 0.96
C MET A 77 -9.33 3.18 2.45
N THR A 78 -10.07 3.90 3.28
CA THR A 78 -10.10 3.64 4.73
C THR A 78 -11.48 3.15 5.11
N LEU A 79 -11.56 1.86 5.42
CA LEU A 79 -12.74 1.23 6.00
C LEU A 79 -12.44 0.85 7.45
N LEU A 80 -13.48 0.48 8.19
CA LEU A 80 -13.35 0.37 9.64
C LEU A 80 -12.57 -0.85 10.14
N ILE A 81 -12.59 -1.94 9.37
CA ILE A 81 -11.87 -3.18 9.70
C ILE A 81 -10.57 -3.34 8.90
N TYR A 82 -10.41 -2.56 7.83
CA TYR A 82 -9.20 -2.55 7.04
C TYR A 82 -9.02 -1.23 6.29
N SER A 83 -7.76 -0.84 6.13
CA SER A 83 -7.36 0.20 5.20
C SER A 83 -6.62 -0.44 4.04
N ARG A 84 -6.85 0.08 2.84
CA ARG A 84 -6.17 -0.37 1.63
C ARG A 84 -5.59 0.81 0.88
N ALA A 85 -4.31 0.74 0.57
CA ALA A 85 -3.69 1.57 -0.44
C ALA A 85 -3.58 0.77 -1.74
N THR A 86 -4.11 1.30 -2.83
CA THR A 86 -3.96 0.73 -4.17
C THR A 86 -3.14 1.70 -5.01
N LEU A 87 -2.05 1.24 -5.61
CA LEU A 87 -1.22 2.02 -6.53
C LEU A 87 -1.32 1.38 -7.91
N LYS A 88 -1.62 2.15 -8.94
CA LYS A 88 -1.68 1.67 -10.33
C LYS A 88 -0.60 2.32 -11.18
N ASN A 89 -0.05 1.53 -12.09
CA ASN A 89 1.02 1.92 -13.00
C ASN A 89 2.19 2.60 -12.27
N VAL A 90 2.80 1.87 -11.35
CA VAL A 90 4.02 2.31 -10.66
C VAL A 90 5.20 2.14 -11.62
N LEU A 91 5.83 3.24 -11.97
CA LEU A 91 7.06 3.30 -12.76
C LEU A 91 8.21 3.63 -11.83
N VAL A 92 9.13 2.68 -11.67
CA VAL A 92 10.33 2.84 -10.83
C VAL A 92 11.47 3.37 -11.70
N ASP A 93 12.29 4.26 -11.13
CA ASP A 93 13.42 4.84 -11.82
C ASP A 93 14.41 3.75 -12.30
N PRO A 94 14.97 3.86 -13.53
CA PRO A 94 15.91 2.87 -14.08
C PRO A 94 17.15 2.60 -13.21
N ILE A 95 17.54 3.53 -12.33
CA ILE A 95 18.65 3.35 -11.38
C ILE A 95 18.38 2.15 -10.44
N LEU A 96 17.11 1.81 -10.18
CA LEU A 96 16.71 0.72 -9.29
C LEU A 96 16.34 -0.58 -10.02
N LYS A 97 16.49 -0.65 -11.35
CA LYS A 97 16.04 -1.80 -12.17
C LYS A 97 16.62 -3.15 -11.75
N ASP A 98 17.82 -3.15 -11.15
CA ASP A 98 18.51 -4.36 -10.74
C ASP A 98 17.94 -4.94 -9.44
N ASN A 99 17.18 -4.12 -8.70
CA ASN A 99 16.61 -4.49 -7.39
C ASN A 99 15.08 -4.56 -7.37
N VAL A 100 14.40 -3.83 -8.25
CA VAL A 100 12.95 -3.69 -8.25
C VAL A 100 12.44 -3.74 -9.70
N PRO A 101 11.28 -4.35 -9.99
CA PRO A 101 10.67 -4.26 -11.30
C PRO A 101 10.45 -2.80 -11.71
N GLN A 102 10.87 -2.45 -12.94
CA GLN A 102 10.75 -1.09 -13.46
C GLN A 102 9.29 -0.65 -13.63
N LYS A 103 8.39 -1.58 -13.96
CA LYS A 103 6.96 -1.31 -14.09
C LYS A 103 6.17 -2.31 -13.25
N ILE A 104 5.25 -1.80 -12.45
CA ILE A 104 4.28 -2.57 -11.68
C ILE A 104 2.90 -2.04 -12.04
N ASP A 105 2.03 -2.92 -12.53
CA ASP A 105 0.72 -2.51 -13.03
C ASP A 105 -0.22 -2.20 -11.86
N GLU A 106 -0.16 -2.98 -10.79
CA GLU A 106 -0.99 -2.78 -9.60
C GLU A 106 -0.28 -3.24 -8.32
N VAL A 107 -0.40 -2.45 -7.25
CA VAL A 107 0.06 -2.78 -5.89
C VAL A 107 -1.08 -2.55 -4.91
N HIS A 108 -1.39 -3.54 -4.09
CA HIS A 108 -2.31 -3.41 -2.97
C HIS A 108 -1.57 -3.61 -1.66
N LEU A 109 -1.65 -2.61 -0.79
CA LEU A 109 -1.22 -2.69 0.61
C LEU A 109 -2.48 -2.71 1.47
N THR A 110 -2.75 -3.82 2.14
CA THR A 110 -3.93 -3.97 3.01
C THR A 110 -3.50 -4.12 4.46
N HIS A 111 -3.97 -3.22 5.31
CA HIS A 111 -3.78 -3.28 6.76
C HIS A 111 -5.12 -3.59 7.43
N HIS A 112 -5.15 -4.59 8.31
CA HIS A 112 -6.36 -5.01 9.01
C HIS A 112 -6.30 -4.62 10.48
N LEU A 113 -7.43 -4.15 11.02
CA LEU A 113 -7.53 -3.80 12.44
C LEU A 113 -7.27 -5.00 13.36
N PHE A 114 -7.68 -6.20 12.94
CA PHE A 114 -7.50 -7.44 13.69
C PHE A 114 -6.09 -8.05 13.57
N ALA A 115 -5.25 -7.50 12.69
CA ALA A 115 -3.86 -7.89 12.54
C ALA A 115 -2.98 -6.63 12.46
N PRO A 116 -2.96 -5.79 13.52
CA PRO A 116 -2.41 -4.43 13.46
C PRO A 116 -0.90 -4.39 13.19
N THR A 117 -0.20 -5.49 13.47
CA THR A 117 1.25 -5.63 13.25
C THR A 117 1.59 -6.15 11.85
N LYS A 118 0.60 -6.39 10.98
CA LYS A 118 0.80 -6.97 9.65
C LYS A 118 0.18 -6.10 8.56
N ILE A 119 0.93 -5.88 7.49
CA ILE A 119 0.44 -5.27 6.25
C ILE A 119 0.58 -6.31 5.16
N ALA A 120 -0.53 -6.71 4.54
CA ALA A 120 -0.50 -7.62 3.39
C ALA A 120 -0.14 -6.84 2.12
N ILE A 121 0.67 -7.46 1.26
CA ILE A 121 1.11 -6.92 -0.03
C ILE A 121 0.61 -7.86 -1.13
N ASP A 122 -0.05 -7.34 -2.17
CA ASP A 122 -0.30 -8.02 -3.45
C ASP A 122 0.22 -7.10 -4.55
N MET A 123 1.07 -7.64 -5.44
CA MET A 123 1.65 -6.89 -6.55
C MET A 123 1.49 -7.68 -7.84
N ARG A 124 1.15 -6.98 -8.91
CA ARG A 124 0.94 -7.55 -10.24
C ARG A 124 1.66 -6.74 -11.29
N GLY A 125 2.24 -7.44 -12.24
CA GLY A 125 2.79 -6.85 -13.43
C GLY A 125 2.90 -7.85 -14.57
N ASN A 126 3.36 -7.40 -15.73
CA ASN A 126 3.73 -8.28 -16.85
C ASN A 126 4.73 -9.39 -16.47
N TRP A 127 5.47 -9.22 -15.38
CA TRP A 127 6.42 -10.20 -14.84
C TRP A 127 5.77 -11.31 -14.00
N GLY A 128 4.51 -11.18 -13.61
CA GLY A 128 3.76 -12.15 -12.81
C GLY A 128 3.13 -11.55 -11.56
N LYS A 129 2.97 -12.38 -10.52
CA LYS A 129 2.29 -12.03 -9.27
C LYS A 129 3.19 -12.29 -8.06
N ILE A 130 3.32 -11.26 -7.21
CA ILE A 130 3.94 -11.37 -5.88
C ILE A 130 2.86 -11.14 -4.82
N GLU A 131 2.86 -11.99 -3.80
CA GLU A 131 2.12 -11.75 -2.57
C GLU A 131 3.10 -11.66 -1.40
N GLY A 132 2.71 -11.04 -0.30
CA GLY A 132 3.61 -10.93 0.83
C GLY A 132 3.01 -10.25 2.04
N GLN A 133 3.86 -10.03 3.03
CA GLN A 133 3.49 -9.33 4.25
C GLN A 133 4.67 -8.55 4.82
N ILE A 134 4.36 -7.38 5.38
CA ILE A 134 5.24 -6.62 6.26
C ILE A 134 4.83 -6.92 7.69
N SER A 135 5.73 -7.49 8.48
CA SER A 135 5.60 -7.56 9.93
C SER A 135 6.23 -6.31 10.54
N LEU A 136 5.40 -5.43 11.10
CA LEU A 136 5.84 -4.24 11.83
C LEU A 136 6.49 -4.59 13.17
N LEU A 137 6.07 -5.72 13.77
CA LEU A 137 6.63 -6.20 15.03
C LEU A 137 8.04 -6.73 14.84
N ASP A 138 8.23 -7.56 13.82
CA ASP A 138 9.53 -8.18 13.53
C ASP A 138 10.42 -7.28 12.65
N ARG A 139 9.88 -6.17 12.14
CA ARG A 139 10.48 -5.30 11.12
C ARG A 139 10.98 -6.08 9.91
N LYS A 140 10.15 -6.98 9.42
CA LYS A 140 10.48 -7.89 8.31
C LYS A 140 9.50 -7.72 7.17
N ILE A 141 10.03 -7.79 5.96
CA ILE A 141 9.26 -7.87 4.73
C ILE A 141 9.48 -9.27 4.17
N HIS A 142 8.39 -9.98 3.89
CA HIS A 142 8.42 -11.30 3.27
C HIS A 142 7.55 -11.26 2.01
N LEU A 143 8.13 -11.62 0.87
CA LEU A 143 7.48 -11.62 -0.44
C LEU A 143 7.62 -13.00 -1.08
N ASP A 144 6.51 -13.59 -1.47
CA ASP A 144 6.41 -14.84 -2.22
C ASP A 144 6.13 -14.55 -3.69
N LEU A 145 6.97 -15.07 -4.58
CA LEU A 145 6.72 -15.06 -6.02
C LEU A 145 5.83 -16.26 -6.38
N LEU A 146 4.57 -15.99 -6.70
CA LEU A 146 3.57 -17.02 -6.97
C LEU A 146 3.55 -17.44 -8.45
N GLU A 147 3.57 -16.45 -9.33
CA GLU A 147 3.52 -16.64 -10.77
C GLU A 147 4.63 -15.82 -11.43
N THR A 148 5.25 -16.37 -12.47
CA THR A 148 6.26 -15.67 -13.25
C THR A 148 6.08 -15.90 -14.73
N ASN A 149 6.08 -14.81 -15.49
CA ASN A 149 5.89 -14.83 -16.95
C ASN A 149 7.23 -14.56 -17.68
N GLY A 150 8.35 -15.04 -17.14
CA GLY A 150 9.66 -14.88 -17.75
C GLY A 150 10.82 -15.01 -16.75
N THR A 151 12.01 -14.61 -17.18
CA THR A 151 13.17 -14.45 -16.29
C THR A 151 13.18 -13.03 -15.74
N LEU A 152 13.15 -12.90 -14.40
CA LEU A 152 13.12 -11.59 -13.76
C LEU A 152 14.55 -11.17 -13.41
N PRO A 153 15.01 -9.97 -13.78
CA PRO A 153 16.37 -9.50 -13.46
C PRO A 153 16.70 -9.57 -11.96
N TRP A 154 15.70 -9.30 -11.13
CA TRP A 154 15.77 -9.32 -9.67
C TRP A 154 15.46 -10.70 -9.06
N GLN A 155 15.21 -11.74 -9.86
CA GLN A 155 14.91 -13.10 -9.38
C GLN A 155 16.07 -13.69 -8.56
N GLN A 156 17.30 -13.25 -8.80
CA GLN A 156 18.49 -13.68 -8.06
C GLN A 156 18.44 -13.32 -6.57
N GLN A 157 17.62 -12.35 -6.19
CA GLN A 157 17.43 -11.96 -4.80
C GLN A 157 16.51 -12.92 -4.04
N PHE A 158 15.74 -13.74 -4.77
CA PHE A 158 14.79 -14.67 -4.19
C PHE A 158 15.47 -15.99 -3.84
N LYS A 159 15.17 -16.49 -2.65
CA LYS A 159 15.60 -17.79 -2.13
C LYS A 159 14.55 -18.85 -2.46
N LYS A 160 14.98 -20.09 -2.71
CA LYS A 160 14.05 -21.22 -2.85
C LYS A 160 13.43 -21.57 -1.50
N GLY A 161 12.10 -21.59 -1.44
CA GLY A 161 11.30 -21.96 -0.28
C GLY A 161 10.34 -23.12 -0.58
N LYS A 162 9.53 -23.50 0.42
CA LYS A 162 8.61 -24.64 0.31
C LYS A 162 7.40 -24.39 -0.61
N LYS A 163 7.02 -23.11 -0.80
CA LYS A 163 5.87 -22.69 -1.62
C LYS A 163 6.26 -22.07 -2.97
N GLY A 164 7.55 -21.95 -3.26
CA GLY A 164 8.06 -21.21 -4.41
C GLY A 164 9.32 -20.43 -4.08
N MET A 165 9.60 -19.39 -4.85
CA MET A 165 10.70 -18.45 -4.61
C MET A 165 10.22 -17.35 -3.65
N TYR A 166 11.00 -17.00 -2.62
CA TYR A 166 10.66 -15.95 -1.67
C TYR A 166 11.80 -14.97 -1.43
N TYR A 167 11.49 -13.73 -1.12
CA TYR A 167 12.42 -12.68 -0.71
C TYR A 167 12.11 -12.25 0.72
N GLU A 168 13.14 -12.13 1.56
CA GLU A 168 12.98 -11.67 2.94
C GLU A 168 14.08 -10.67 3.29
N THR A 169 13.68 -9.53 3.85
CA THR A 169 14.59 -8.48 4.32
C THR A 169 14.09 -7.85 5.63
N SER A 170 15.00 -7.21 6.37
CA SER A 170 14.70 -6.51 7.63
C SER A 170 15.01 -5.02 7.51
N PHE A 171 14.29 -4.17 8.23
CA PHE A 171 14.43 -2.70 8.18
C PHE A 171 14.44 -2.03 9.56
#